data_AF-A0A928VLY5-F1
#
_entry.id   AF-A0A928VLY5-F1
#
_cell.length_a   1.000
_cell.length_b   1.000
_cell.length_c   1.000
_cell.angle_alpha   90.00
_cell.angle_beta   90.00
_cell.angle_gamma   90.00
#
_symmetry.space_group_name_H-M   'P 1'
#
loop_
_entity.id
_entity.type
_entity.pdbx_description
1 polymer ?
#
loop_
_entity_poly.entity_id
_entity_poly.type
_entity_poly.pdbx_seq_one_letter_code
_entity_poly.pdbx_strand_id
1 'polypeptide(L)'
;MRGVSWFTTVSTSLLLTATLGLTANLPGYAQADNPEARCYANALSFGATRSAKRRATYLCQDATSIAPAKCYWKALGFGPTRAAKRRAAYLCQGVTSTDPAQCYWNALSFGATNYDKRQAVIDCKPEESIVISPALENCVKTYQTKFQVSPDTALQTCTEQQH
;
A
#
# COMPACT_ATOMS: atom_id res chain seq x y z
N MET A 1 69.65 3.80 51.37
CA MET A 1 68.72 3.97 52.50
C MET A 1 67.44 3.23 52.12
N ARG A 2 67.14 2.06 52.73
CA ARG A 2 66.06 1.88 53.75
C ARG A 2 64.78 2.63 53.34
N GLY A 3 63.59 2.07 53.14
CA GLY A 3 62.98 0.80 53.55
C GLY A 3 61.50 1.08 53.88
N VAL A 4 60.66 0.03 53.85
CA VAL A 4 59.36 -0.12 54.57
C VAL A 4 58.21 0.73 53.98
N SER A 5 57.25 0.15 53.24
CA SER A 5 55.98 -0.48 53.68
C SER A 5 55.14 0.42 54.60
N TRP A 6 53.81 0.49 54.40
CA TRP A 6 52.78 0.38 55.47
C TRP A 6 51.33 0.66 54.97
N PHE A 7 50.48 -0.35 55.17
CA PHE A 7 49.04 -0.35 55.50
C PHE A 7 47.93 -0.10 54.45
N THR A 8 47.32 -1.26 54.12
CA THR A 8 45.89 -1.58 53.98
C THR A 8 44.88 -0.60 54.59
N THR A 9 43.86 -0.26 53.79
CA THR A 9 42.49 -0.07 54.29
C THR A 9 41.51 -0.73 53.33
N VAL A 10 40.94 -1.84 53.80
CA VAL A 10 39.81 -2.54 53.17
C VAL A 10 38.57 -1.70 53.42
N SER A 11 38.04 -1.05 52.38
CA SER A 11 36.66 -0.53 52.41
C SER A 11 35.79 -1.48 51.61
N THR A 12 35.19 -2.42 52.33
CA THR A 12 34.06 -3.22 51.88
C THR A 12 32.86 -2.30 51.63
N SER A 13 32.69 -1.88 50.38
CA SER A 13 31.39 -1.41 49.89
C SER A 13 30.78 -2.53 49.06
N LEU A 14 29.92 -3.30 49.72
CA LEU A 14 28.93 -4.14 49.06
C LEU A 14 28.06 -3.22 48.18
N LEU A 15 28.38 -3.13 46.90
CA LEU A 15 27.42 -2.66 45.90
C LEU A 15 26.81 -3.91 45.28
N LEU A 16 25.62 -4.27 45.74
CA LEU A 16 24.70 -5.11 44.98
C LEU A 16 24.39 -4.38 43.68
N THR A 17 25.17 -4.63 42.63
CA THR A 17 24.79 -4.31 41.26
C THR A 17 23.77 -5.34 40.80
N ALA A 18 22.54 -5.20 41.28
CA ALA A 18 21.36 -5.74 40.63
C ALA A 18 21.01 -4.84 39.43
N THR A 19 21.90 -4.78 38.43
CA THR A 19 21.54 -4.24 37.12
C THR A 19 20.98 -5.38 36.30
N LEU A 20 19.67 -5.53 36.47
CA LEU A 20 18.72 -6.16 35.58
C LEU A 20 19.23 -6.17 34.14
N GLY A 21 19.44 -7.37 33.61
CA GLY A 21 19.51 -7.59 32.18
C GLY A 21 18.17 -7.24 31.56
N LEU A 22 17.96 -5.95 31.25
CA LEU A 22 17.04 -5.55 30.19
C LEU A 22 17.73 -5.90 28.87
N THR A 23 17.77 -7.19 28.53
CA THR A 23 17.60 -7.53 27.13
C THR A 23 16.21 -7.02 26.79
N ALA A 24 16.15 -5.84 26.18
CA ALA A 24 14.97 -5.39 25.47
C ALA A 24 14.76 -6.36 24.31
N ASN A 25 14.25 -7.54 24.64
CA ASN A 25 13.49 -8.39 23.73
C ASN A 25 12.20 -7.61 23.51
N LEU A 26 12.30 -6.55 22.71
CA LEU A 26 11.14 -5.97 22.04
C LEU A 26 10.57 -7.15 21.27
N PRO A 27 9.37 -7.66 21.62
CA PRO A 27 8.70 -8.58 20.73
C PRO A 27 8.65 -7.82 19.41
N GLY A 28 9.36 -8.36 18.41
CA GLY A 28 9.16 -7.96 17.04
C GLY A 28 7.65 -7.97 16.88
N TYR A 29 7.07 -6.79 16.70
CA TYR A 29 5.75 -6.67 16.15
C TYR A 29 5.86 -7.43 14.84
N ALA A 30 5.52 -8.72 14.89
CA ALA A 30 5.25 -9.52 13.73
C ALA A 30 4.24 -8.66 12.99
N GLN A 31 4.73 -7.99 11.94
CA GLN A 31 3.90 -7.21 11.06
C GLN A 31 2.85 -8.21 10.63
N ALA A 32 1.63 -8.06 11.16
CA ALA A 32 0.48 -8.69 10.56
C ALA A 32 0.64 -8.43 9.06
N ASP A 33 0.60 -9.49 8.26
CA ASP A 33 0.73 -9.45 6.81
C ASP A 33 -0.45 -8.67 6.22
N ASN A 34 -0.52 -7.38 6.53
CA ASN A 34 -1.54 -6.46 6.14
C ASN A 34 -1.00 -5.78 4.87
N PRO A 35 -1.42 -6.25 3.69
CA PRO A 35 -0.97 -5.68 2.43
C PRO A 35 -1.33 -4.20 2.30
N GLU A 36 -2.45 -3.75 2.88
CA GLU A 36 -2.85 -2.34 2.89
C GLU A 36 -1.85 -1.48 3.66
N ALA A 37 -1.41 -1.93 4.84
CA ALA A 37 -0.43 -1.22 5.65
C ALA A 37 0.92 -1.13 4.92
N ARG A 38 1.34 -2.21 4.25
CA ARG A 38 2.55 -2.24 3.43
C ARG A 38 2.43 -1.33 2.20
N CYS A 39 1.27 -1.31 1.56
CA CYS A 39 0.96 -0.39 0.46
C CYS A 39 1.04 1.06 0.96
N TYR A 40 0.40 1.36 2.09
CA TYR A 40 0.36 2.71 2.67
C TYR A 40 1.76 3.22 2.99
N ALA A 41 2.60 2.39 3.62
CA ALA A 41 3.99 2.70 3.90
C ALA A 41 4.79 2.98 2.60
N ASN A 42 4.60 2.16 1.56
CA ASN A 42 5.22 2.39 0.25
C ASN A 42 4.72 3.68 -0.41
N ALA A 43 3.43 3.99 -0.32
CA ALA A 43 2.86 5.20 -0.92
C ALA A 43 3.35 6.50 -0.24
N LEU A 44 3.96 6.41 0.95
CA LEU A 44 4.52 7.54 1.69
C LEU A 44 6.05 7.65 1.64
N SER A 45 6.74 6.81 0.87
CA SER A 45 8.22 6.75 0.86
C SER A 45 8.92 8.08 0.58
N PHE A 46 8.26 9.04 -0.08
CA PHE A 46 8.82 10.37 -0.38
C PHE A 46 8.21 11.52 0.44
N GLY A 47 7.51 11.20 1.54
CA GLY A 47 7.08 12.19 2.52
C GLY A 47 5.66 12.00 3.04
N ALA A 48 5.47 12.25 4.33
CA ALA A 48 4.23 11.99 5.07
C ALA A 48 3.36 13.24 5.28
N THR A 49 3.30 14.15 4.29
CA THR A 49 2.42 15.33 4.37
C THR A 49 0.95 14.92 4.50
N ARG A 50 0.09 15.80 5.05
CA ARG A 50 -1.36 15.53 5.19
C ARG A 50 -2.00 15.11 3.86
N SER A 51 -1.63 15.76 2.77
CA SER A 51 -2.13 15.41 1.43
C SER A 51 -1.56 14.09 0.89
N ALA A 52 -0.33 13.74 1.24
CA ALA A 52 0.26 12.44 0.89
C ALA A 52 -0.45 11.31 1.63
N LYS A 53 -0.68 11.47 2.95
CA LYS A 53 -1.44 10.53 3.78
C LYS A 53 -2.83 10.25 3.21
N ARG A 54 -3.57 11.30 2.85
CA ARG A 54 -4.90 11.14 2.22
C ARG A 54 -4.86 10.37 0.89
N ARG A 55 -3.87 10.66 0.03
CA ARG A 55 -3.71 9.91 -1.23
C ARG A 55 -3.29 8.47 -1.00
N ALA A 56 -2.39 8.22 -0.05
CA ALA A 56 -1.96 6.88 0.32
C ALA A 56 -3.14 6.05 0.87
N THR A 57 -4.00 6.63 1.71
CA THR A 57 -5.24 5.98 2.16
C THR A 57 -6.12 5.65 0.96
N TYR A 58 -6.38 6.61 0.07
CA TYR A 58 -7.22 6.40 -1.11
C TYR A 58 -6.67 5.32 -2.05
N LEU A 59 -5.35 5.28 -2.27
CA LEU A 59 -4.69 4.30 -3.13
C LEU A 59 -4.70 2.88 -2.57
N CYS A 60 -4.50 2.77 -1.25
CA CYS A 60 -4.22 1.51 -0.58
C CYS A 60 -5.42 0.96 0.19
N GLN A 61 -6.58 1.61 0.09
CA GLN A 61 -7.83 1.09 0.61
C GLN A 61 -8.15 -0.23 -0.10
N ASP A 62 -8.41 -1.29 0.67
CA ASP A 62 -8.72 -2.65 0.21
C ASP A 62 -7.60 -3.29 -0.63
N ALA A 63 -6.38 -2.75 -0.53
CA ALA A 63 -5.25 -3.22 -1.32
C ALA A 63 -4.75 -4.58 -0.83
N THR A 64 -4.88 -5.59 -1.67
CA THR A 64 -4.36 -6.96 -1.43
C THR A 64 -2.85 -7.08 -1.69
N SER A 65 -2.22 -6.03 -2.21
CA SER A 65 -0.78 -5.99 -2.47
C SER A 65 -0.21 -4.56 -2.42
N ILE A 66 1.10 -4.43 -2.60
CA ILE A 66 1.77 -3.13 -2.76
C ILE A 66 1.68 -2.56 -4.18
N ALA A 67 0.96 -3.21 -5.10
CA ALA A 67 0.86 -2.80 -6.49
C ALA A 67 0.30 -1.37 -6.69
N PRO A 68 -0.74 -0.92 -5.97
CA PRO A 68 -1.25 0.46 -6.11
C PRO A 68 -0.18 1.51 -5.83
N ALA A 69 0.62 1.30 -4.78
CA ALA A 69 1.71 2.21 -4.43
C ALA A 69 2.82 2.19 -5.49
N LYS A 70 3.21 1.02 -6.00
CA LYS A 70 4.20 0.91 -7.09
C LYS A 70 3.72 1.56 -8.38
N CYS A 71 2.47 1.32 -8.76
CA CYS A 71 1.83 1.96 -9.91
C CYS A 71 1.87 3.48 -9.75
N TYR A 72 1.48 3.99 -8.59
CA TYR A 72 1.48 5.43 -8.31
C TYR A 72 2.86 6.07 -8.51
N TRP A 73 3.92 5.43 -7.98
CA TRP A 73 5.28 5.92 -8.17
C TRP A 73 5.73 5.88 -9.62
N LYS A 74 5.41 4.80 -10.33
CA LYS A 74 5.71 4.66 -11.75
C LYS A 74 5.02 5.78 -12.54
N ALA A 75 3.73 6.02 -12.33
CA ALA A 75 2.95 7.05 -13.02
C ALA A 75 3.41 8.50 -12.74
N LEU A 76 4.16 8.73 -11.65
CA LEU A 76 4.65 10.05 -11.26
C LEU A 76 5.90 10.55 -12.00
N GLY A 77 6.62 9.71 -12.74
CA GLY A 77 7.92 10.11 -13.30
C GLY A 77 7.88 11.27 -14.31
N PHE A 78 6.70 11.72 -14.79
CA PHE A 78 6.55 12.98 -15.54
C PHE A 78 6.61 14.25 -14.67
N GLY A 79 6.79 14.11 -13.36
CA GLY A 79 7.01 15.20 -12.42
C GLY A 79 6.02 15.24 -11.25
N PRO A 80 6.43 15.69 -10.06
CA PRO A 80 5.66 15.59 -8.82
C PRO A 80 4.62 16.72 -8.64
N THR A 81 4.06 17.24 -9.74
CA THR A 81 3.04 18.30 -9.66
C THR A 81 1.79 17.81 -8.93
N ARG A 82 1.03 18.73 -8.32
CA ARG A 82 -0.24 18.36 -7.65
C ARG A 82 -1.23 17.70 -8.61
N ALA A 83 -1.25 18.10 -9.89
CA ALA A 83 -2.10 17.50 -10.91
C ALA A 83 -1.64 16.07 -11.26
N ALA A 84 -0.34 15.86 -11.45
CA ALA A 84 0.23 14.53 -11.69
C ALA A 84 -0.06 13.57 -10.53
N LYS A 85 0.13 14.02 -9.28
CA LYS A 85 -0.20 13.22 -8.08
C LYS A 85 -1.67 12.83 -8.00
N ARG A 86 -2.61 13.67 -8.45
CA ARG A 86 -4.03 13.30 -8.50
C ARG A 86 -4.33 12.29 -9.60
N ARG A 87 -3.78 12.51 -10.80
CA ARG A 87 -3.94 11.59 -11.94
C ARG A 87 -3.37 10.20 -11.64
N ALA A 88 -2.13 10.14 -11.14
CA ALA A 88 -1.49 8.89 -10.72
C ALA A 88 -2.30 8.19 -9.63
N ALA A 89 -2.83 8.91 -8.64
CA ALA A 89 -3.64 8.32 -7.59
C ALA A 89 -4.93 7.69 -8.15
N TYR A 90 -5.63 8.39 -9.04
CA TYR A 90 -6.86 7.92 -9.66
C TYR A 90 -6.65 6.73 -10.61
N LEU A 91 -5.56 6.75 -11.37
CA LEU A 91 -5.15 5.70 -12.30
C LEU A 91 -4.80 4.39 -11.57
N CYS A 92 -4.14 4.51 -10.42
CA CYS A 92 -3.57 3.39 -9.68
C CYS A 92 -4.40 2.94 -8.47
N GLN A 93 -5.62 3.43 -8.31
CA GLN A 93 -6.50 2.99 -7.23
C GLN A 93 -6.98 1.55 -7.49
N GLY A 94 -6.87 0.67 -6.50
CA GLY A 94 -7.43 -0.70 -6.55
C GLY A 94 -6.74 -1.65 -7.53
N VAL A 95 -5.62 -1.23 -8.13
CA VAL A 95 -4.92 -2.03 -9.15
C VAL A 95 -4.08 -3.13 -8.50
N THR A 96 -4.06 -4.31 -9.12
CA THR A 96 -3.22 -5.44 -8.68
C THR A 96 -1.89 -5.53 -9.44
N SER A 97 -1.69 -4.68 -10.45
CA SER A 97 -0.47 -4.61 -11.26
C SER A 97 0.04 -3.17 -11.45
N THR A 98 1.17 -3.01 -12.15
CA THR A 98 1.72 -1.69 -12.53
C THR A 98 1.45 -1.31 -13.98
N ASP A 99 0.63 -2.10 -14.68
CA ASP A 99 0.36 -1.94 -16.11
C ASP A 99 -0.37 -0.63 -16.44
N PRO A 100 -1.33 -0.16 -15.62
CA PRO A 100 -1.99 1.14 -15.87
C PRO A 100 -0.99 2.29 -15.94
N ALA A 101 0.02 2.28 -15.07
CA ALA A 101 1.11 3.25 -15.14
C ALA A 101 1.90 3.10 -16.44
N GLN A 102 2.26 1.87 -16.85
CA GLN A 102 2.99 1.64 -18.10
C GLN A 102 2.20 2.11 -19.33
N CYS A 103 0.91 1.79 -19.40
CA CYS A 103 0.01 2.29 -20.44
C CYS A 103 0.02 3.81 -20.46
N TYR A 104 -0.15 4.46 -19.29
CA TYR A 104 -0.16 5.91 -19.18
C TYR A 104 1.15 6.54 -19.66
N TRP A 105 2.29 5.89 -19.43
CA TRP A 105 3.57 6.31 -20.01
C TRP A 105 3.59 6.21 -21.52
N ASN A 106 3.17 5.07 -22.06
CA ASN A 106 3.20 4.82 -23.50
C ASN A 106 2.24 5.74 -24.26
N ALA A 107 1.11 6.11 -23.64
CA ALA A 107 0.12 7.02 -24.21
C ALA A 107 0.59 8.49 -24.24
N LEU A 108 1.62 8.84 -23.48
CA LEU A 108 2.12 10.21 -23.40
C LEU A 108 3.31 10.43 -24.33
N SER A 109 3.08 11.22 -25.38
CA SER A 109 4.13 11.72 -26.25
C SER A 109 4.91 12.89 -25.63
N PHE A 110 6.10 13.16 -26.17
CA PHE A 110 6.82 14.40 -25.86
C PHE A 110 5.94 15.61 -26.21
N GLY A 111 5.72 16.49 -25.24
CA GLY A 111 4.85 17.67 -25.41
C GLY A 111 3.38 17.45 -25.06
N ALA A 112 3.00 16.29 -24.52
CA ALA A 112 1.62 16.01 -24.12
C ALA A 112 1.01 17.12 -23.25
N THR A 113 -0.15 17.62 -23.71
CA THR A 113 -0.91 18.68 -23.06
C THR A 113 -1.58 18.17 -21.78
N ASN A 114 -2.22 19.06 -21.04
CA ASN A 114 -3.05 18.64 -19.91
C ASN A 114 -4.29 17.86 -20.33
N TYR A 115 -4.77 18.05 -21.57
CA TYR A 115 -5.89 17.31 -22.12
C TYR A 115 -5.48 15.86 -22.39
N ASP A 116 -4.38 15.65 -23.11
CA ASP A 116 -3.83 14.32 -23.42
C ASP A 116 -3.55 13.52 -22.14
N LYS A 117 -3.00 14.20 -21.12
CA LYS A 117 -2.75 13.60 -19.80
C LYS A 117 -4.01 13.21 -19.03
N ARG A 118 -5.15 13.83 -19.30
CA ARG A 118 -6.43 13.40 -18.71
C ARG A 118 -7.00 12.23 -19.50
N GLN A 119 -6.95 12.31 -20.82
CA GLN A 119 -7.45 11.26 -21.70
C GLN A 119 -6.70 9.95 -21.47
N ALA A 120 -5.36 9.98 -21.41
CA ALA A 120 -4.54 8.82 -21.10
C ALA A 120 -4.86 8.17 -19.73
N VAL A 121 -5.37 8.94 -18.75
CA VAL A 121 -5.81 8.35 -17.48
C VAL A 121 -7.10 7.57 -17.65
N ILE A 122 -8.01 8.04 -18.51
CA ILE A 122 -9.26 7.35 -18.82
C ILE A 122 -8.94 6.08 -19.60
N ASP A 123 -8.14 6.19 -20.66
CA ASP A 123 -7.83 5.09 -21.58
C ASP A 123 -7.03 3.96 -20.90
N CYS A 124 -6.17 4.30 -19.94
CA CYS A 124 -5.30 3.34 -19.25
C CYS A 124 -5.83 2.87 -17.91
N LYS A 125 -7.00 3.33 -17.48
CA LYS A 125 -7.59 2.84 -16.23
C LYS A 125 -8.23 1.48 -16.48
N PRO A 126 -7.87 0.43 -15.71
CA PRO A 126 -8.49 -0.87 -15.87
C PRO A 126 -9.98 -0.79 -15.51
N GLU A 127 -10.80 -1.44 -16.33
CA GLU A 127 -12.26 -1.53 -16.19
C GLU A 127 -12.65 -2.30 -14.90
N GLU A 128 -11.75 -3.15 -14.42
CA GLU A 128 -11.85 -3.98 -13.20
C GLU A 128 -11.70 -3.21 -11.87
N SER A 129 -12.18 -1.97 -11.79
CA SER A 129 -12.56 -1.39 -10.49
C SER A 129 -14.06 -1.51 -10.20
N ILE A 130 -14.81 -2.21 -11.06
CA ILE A 130 -16.01 -2.92 -10.60
C ILE A 130 -15.48 -4.08 -9.76
N VAL A 131 -15.27 -3.80 -8.48
CA VAL A 131 -15.40 -4.85 -7.46
C VAL A 131 -16.75 -5.46 -7.76
N ILE A 132 -16.78 -6.66 -8.34
CA ILE A 132 -17.98 -7.49 -8.31
C ILE A 132 -18.33 -7.49 -6.84
N SER A 133 -19.35 -6.73 -6.46
CA SER A 133 -19.72 -6.57 -5.06
C SER A 133 -19.78 -7.99 -4.47
N PRO A 134 -19.32 -8.26 -3.25
CA PRO A 134 -19.48 -9.59 -2.66
C PRO A 134 -20.95 -10.06 -2.75
N ALA A 135 -21.91 -9.14 -2.86
CA ALA A 135 -23.30 -9.41 -3.22
C ALA A 135 -23.49 -9.96 -4.65
N LEU A 136 -22.83 -9.37 -5.66
CA LEU A 136 -22.85 -9.84 -7.05
C LEU A 136 -22.15 -11.18 -7.19
N GLU A 137 -21.03 -11.41 -6.49
CA GLU A 137 -20.32 -12.69 -6.52
C GLU A 137 -21.15 -13.82 -5.87
N ASN A 138 -21.80 -13.53 -4.73
CA ASN A 138 -22.74 -14.46 -4.11
C ASN A 138 -23.98 -14.71 -4.96
N CYS A 139 -24.47 -13.70 -5.69
CA CYS A 139 -25.58 -13.86 -6.61
C CYS A 139 -25.23 -14.83 -7.75
N VAL A 140 -24.09 -14.60 -8.43
CA VAL A 140 -23.62 -15.46 -9.52
C VAL A 140 -23.44 -16.91 -9.04
N LYS A 141 -22.78 -17.11 -7.89
CA LYS A 141 -22.59 -18.45 -7.30
C LYS A 141 -23.92 -19.15 -6.97
N THR A 142 -24.88 -18.42 -6.39
CA THR A 142 -26.20 -18.98 -6.06
C THR A 142 -26.97 -19.38 -7.33
N TYR A 143 -26.94 -18.53 -8.35
CA TYR A 143 -27.62 -18.78 -9.62
C TYR A 143 -27.02 -19.95 -10.40
N GLN A 144 -25.69 -20.04 -10.47
CA GLN A 144 -25.02 -21.18 -11.10
C GLN A 144 -25.39 -22.49 -10.41
N THR A 145 -25.39 -22.51 -9.08
CA THR A 145 -25.70 -23.73 -8.31
C THR A 145 -27.18 -24.13 -8.46
N LYS A 146 -28.09 -23.15 -8.43
CA LYS A 146 -29.53 -23.40 -8.43
C LYS A 146 -30.10 -23.72 -9.81
N PHE A 147 -29.54 -23.13 -10.86
CA PHE A 147 -30.09 -23.20 -12.22
C PHE A 147 -29.14 -23.87 -13.24
N GLN A 148 -27.92 -24.25 -12.85
CA GLN A 148 -26.91 -24.87 -13.72
C GLN A 148 -26.65 -24.08 -15.02
N VAL A 149 -26.72 -22.75 -14.93
CA VAL A 149 -26.45 -21.85 -16.06
C VAL A 149 -24.98 -21.46 -16.13
N SER A 150 -24.54 -20.98 -17.30
CA SER A 150 -23.18 -20.46 -17.48
C SER A 150 -22.94 -19.20 -16.63
N PRO A 151 -21.67 -18.93 -16.23
CA PRO A 151 -21.30 -17.71 -15.49
C PRO A 151 -21.78 -16.42 -16.16
N ASP A 152 -21.70 -16.34 -17.49
CA ASP A 152 -22.06 -15.13 -18.23
C ASP A 152 -23.56 -14.84 -18.14
N THR A 153 -24.40 -15.87 -18.25
CA THR A 153 -25.86 -15.74 -18.09
C THR A 153 -26.23 -15.38 -16.65
N ALA A 154 -25.57 -16.00 -15.65
CA ALA A 154 -25.79 -15.66 -14.25
C ALA A 154 -25.38 -14.20 -13.94
N LEU A 155 -24.28 -13.73 -14.54
CA LEU A 155 -23.81 -12.35 -14.37
C LEU A 155 -24.83 -11.35 -14.93
N GLN A 156 -25.33 -11.57 -16.16
CA GLN A 156 -26.36 -10.72 -16.77
C GLN A 156 -27.61 -10.62 -15.91
N THR A 157 -28.15 -11.76 -15.44
CA THR A 157 -29.36 -11.78 -14.59
C THR A 157 -29.13 -11.07 -13.25
N CYS A 158 -27.97 -11.27 -12.63
CA CYS A 158 -27.64 -10.62 -11.37
C CYS A 158 -27.40 -9.11 -11.52
N THR A 159 -26.92 -8.64 -12.68
CA THR A 159 -26.80 -7.21 -12.97
C THR A 159 -28.15 -6.54 -13.27
N GLU A 160 -29.09 -7.23 -13.92
CA GLU A 160 -30.44 -6.70 -14.18
C GLU A 160 -31.28 -6.52 -12.90
N GLN A 161 -31.07 -7.36 -11.87
CA GLN A 161 -31.77 -7.25 -10.60
C GLN A 161 -31.28 -6.09 -9.70
N GLN A 162 -30.19 -5.40 -10.04
CA GLN A 162 -29.65 -4.27 -9.27
C GLN A 162 -30.17 -2.90 -9.74
N HIS A 163 -31.04 -2.85 -10.75
CA HIS A 163 -31.75 -1.66 -11.22
C HIS A 163 -33.21 -1.65 -10.77
#